data_AF-A0A1Q4XHC6-F1
#
_entry.id   AF-A0A1Q4XHC6-F1
#
_cell.length_a   1.000
_cell.length_b   1.000
_cell.length_c   1.000
_cell.angle_alpha   90.00
_cell.angle_beta   90.00
_cell.angle_gamma   90.00
#
_symmetry.space_group_name_H-M   'P 1'
#
loop_
_entity.id
_entity.type
_entity.pdbx_description
1 polymer ?
#
loop_
_entity_poly.entity_id
_entity_poly.type
_entity_poly.pdbx_seq_one_letter_code
_entity_poly.pdbx_strand_id
1 'polypeptide(L)'
;MTAGSDAVPPHQHAAAVPNTALPPDDPAMHPAPSQDDEESALLRWEGLPADATVLVPSLGPTPMRVPDNAWAMLVLAVDILGEVDPDTAGQVALFAGSWLADQPPADLHDGDLVIRPLPPEQDLGTPDDNHVADVEVLLAYRGRWMPIGRWAGVDERWPWTLAPAVAAAMRLYIDAAETLSREAVLTSERPGSSPLRWAGTVLSDLMSADLVTYGEELVWERCAGEVRHTARLRIDGTFLLADGERVFATPSAAATVLSGKHHHGWSAWRRTSDGRFLADLRAELRARRDR
;
A
#
# COMPACT_ATOMS: atom_id res chain seq x y z
N MET A 1 18.95 -91.51 -41.95
CA MET A 1 19.08 -91.67 -40.49
C MET A 1 18.44 -90.47 -39.85
N THR A 2 17.36 -90.74 -39.14
CA THR A 2 16.43 -89.82 -38.46
C THR A 2 16.59 -90.03 -36.96
N ALA A 3 16.71 -88.94 -36.19
CA ALA A 3 16.43 -88.85 -34.75
C ALA A 3 16.45 -87.36 -34.39
N GLY A 4 15.53 -86.79 -33.62
CA GLY A 4 14.37 -87.33 -32.92
C GLY A 4 13.52 -86.17 -32.38
N SER A 5 12.27 -86.51 -32.04
CA SER A 5 11.25 -85.68 -31.39
C SER A 5 11.75 -84.96 -30.15
N ASP A 6 11.20 -83.79 -29.82
CA ASP A 6 10.14 -83.76 -28.80
C ASP A 6 9.35 -82.45 -28.66
N ALA A 7 8.13 -82.68 -28.21
CA ALA A 7 7.00 -81.84 -27.82
C ALA A 7 7.13 -80.30 -27.67
N VAL A 8 6.13 -79.62 -28.24
CA VAL A 8 5.77 -78.21 -28.02
C VAL A 8 4.98 -78.07 -26.71
N PRO A 9 5.40 -77.21 -25.76
CA PRO A 9 4.56 -76.84 -24.62
C PRO A 9 3.56 -75.71 -24.98
N PRO A 10 2.38 -75.65 -24.34
CA PRO A 10 1.32 -74.75 -24.73
C PRO A 10 1.58 -73.29 -24.29
N HIS A 11 0.98 -72.39 -25.07
CA HIS A 11 1.00 -70.93 -24.96
C HIS A 11 0.84 -70.41 -23.52
N GLN A 12 1.87 -69.73 -23.01
CA GLN A 12 1.72 -68.81 -21.88
C GLN A 12 0.94 -67.58 -22.35
N HIS A 13 -0.30 -67.45 -21.88
CA HIS A 13 -1.05 -66.21 -21.95
C HIS A 13 -0.33 -65.14 -21.13
N ALA A 14 0.24 -64.16 -21.83
CA ALA A 14 0.70 -62.92 -21.23
C ALA A 14 -0.50 -62.24 -20.55
N ALA A 15 -0.43 -62.12 -19.22
CA ALA A 15 -1.43 -61.39 -18.45
C ALA A 15 -1.39 -59.92 -18.85
N ALA A 16 -2.51 -59.43 -19.40
CA ALA A 16 -2.74 -58.03 -19.66
C ALA A 16 -2.73 -57.27 -18.33
N VAL A 17 -1.80 -56.32 -18.19
CA VAL A 17 -1.81 -55.33 -17.11
C VAL A 17 -3.08 -54.49 -17.28
N PRO A 18 -3.96 -54.38 -16.27
CA PRO A 18 -5.16 -53.57 -16.41
C PRO A 18 -4.74 -52.10 -16.51
N ASN A 19 -5.17 -51.48 -17.61
CA ASN A 19 -5.05 -50.06 -17.89
C ASN A 19 -5.68 -49.31 -16.72
N THR A 20 -4.85 -48.79 -15.81
CA THR A 20 -5.32 -48.00 -14.68
C THR A 20 -5.69 -46.64 -15.25
N ALA A 21 -6.97 -46.44 -15.54
CA ALA A 21 -7.50 -45.14 -15.86
C ALA A 21 -7.07 -44.17 -14.75
N LEU A 22 -6.42 -43.06 -15.12
CA LEU A 22 -6.28 -41.94 -14.20
C LEU A 22 -7.69 -41.60 -13.69
N PRO A 23 -7.89 -41.47 -12.36
CA PRO A 23 -9.16 -40.96 -11.86
C PRO A 23 -9.36 -39.55 -12.42
N PRO A 24 -10.61 -39.14 -12.69
CA PRO A 24 -10.89 -37.76 -13.06
C PRO A 24 -10.36 -36.86 -11.93
N ASP A 25 -9.64 -35.80 -12.28
CA ASP A 25 -9.26 -34.75 -11.33
C ASP A 25 -10.52 -34.31 -10.58
N ASP A 26 -10.58 -34.69 -9.30
CA ASP A 26 -11.69 -34.36 -8.42
C ASP A 26 -11.51 -32.88 -8.02
N PRO A 27 -12.36 -31.95 -8.49
CA PRO A 27 -12.21 -30.52 -8.20
C PRO A 27 -12.45 -30.17 -6.72
N ALA A 28 -12.68 -31.18 -5.87
CA ALA A 28 -13.01 -31.04 -4.46
C ALA A 28 -11.81 -31.06 -3.49
N MET A 29 -10.56 -31.16 -3.97
CA MET A 29 -9.39 -31.33 -3.09
C MET A 29 -8.55 -30.08 -2.80
N HIS A 30 -8.96 -28.91 -3.29
CA HIS A 30 -8.39 -27.65 -2.79
C HIS A 30 -9.36 -27.06 -1.75
N PRO A 31 -9.02 -27.07 -0.45
CA PRO A 31 -9.79 -26.28 0.50
C PRO A 31 -9.79 -24.82 0.03
N ALA A 32 -10.96 -24.18 0.05
CA ALA A 32 -11.04 -22.75 -0.22
C ALA A 32 -10.04 -22.03 0.70
N PRO A 33 -9.29 -21.04 0.19
CA PRO A 33 -8.32 -20.31 0.99
C PRO A 33 -9.00 -19.72 2.22
N SER A 34 -8.29 -19.70 3.36
CA SER A 34 -8.82 -19.02 4.54
C SER A 34 -8.83 -17.51 4.31
N GLN A 35 -9.68 -16.79 5.04
CA GLN A 35 -9.74 -15.32 4.98
C GLN A 35 -8.35 -14.67 5.20
N ASP A 36 -7.58 -15.22 6.13
CA ASP A 36 -6.20 -14.77 6.42
C ASP A 36 -5.25 -15.00 5.24
N ASP A 37 -5.45 -16.10 4.48
CA ASP A 37 -4.70 -16.38 3.26
C ASP A 37 -5.08 -15.41 2.13
N GLU A 38 -6.37 -15.08 2.00
CA GLU A 38 -6.87 -14.11 1.02
C GLU A 38 -6.36 -12.69 1.32
N GLU A 39 -6.43 -12.24 2.57
CA GLU A 39 -5.89 -10.94 3.00
C GLU A 39 -4.38 -10.87 2.77
N SER A 40 -3.64 -11.90 3.20
CA SER A 40 -2.19 -12.00 2.97
C SER A 40 -1.81 -12.04 1.49
N ALA A 41 -2.63 -12.66 0.65
CA ALA A 41 -2.44 -12.66 -0.80
C ALA A 41 -2.69 -11.26 -1.39
N LEU A 42 -3.76 -10.58 -0.97
CA LEU A 42 -4.09 -9.23 -1.40
C LEU A 42 -3.02 -8.22 -0.99
N LEU A 43 -2.55 -8.25 0.27
CA LEU A 43 -1.48 -7.36 0.74
C LEU A 43 -0.20 -7.53 -0.07
N ARG A 44 0.21 -8.77 -0.35
CA ARG A 44 1.38 -9.07 -1.22
C ARG A 44 1.16 -8.66 -2.66
N TRP A 45 -0.05 -8.85 -3.19
CA TRP A 45 -0.42 -8.39 -4.52
C TRP A 45 -0.32 -6.86 -4.62
N GLU A 46 -0.75 -6.15 -3.59
CA GLU A 46 -0.75 -4.69 -3.55
C GLU A 46 0.61 -4.08 -3.18
N GLY A 47 1.55 -4.89 -2.69
CA GLY A 47 2.83 -4.42 -2.17
C GLY A 47 2.67 -3.62 -0.87
N LEU A 48 1.67 -3.98 -0.07
CA LEU A 48 1.37 -3.39 1.24
C LEU A 48 2.12 -4.12 2.37
N PRO A 49 2.36 -3.46 3.51
CA PRO A 49 2.86 -4.11 4.72
C PRO A 49 1.96 -5.30 5.15
N ALA A 50 2.56 -6.34 5.71
CA ALA A 50 1.85 -7.56 6.10
C ALA A 50 0.91 -7.37 7.31
N ASP A 51 1.11 -6.30 8.09
CA ASP A 51 0.31 -5.89 9.24
C ASP A 51 -0.75 -4.82 8.88
N ALA A 52 -0.88 -4.47 7.60
CA ALA A 52 -1.93 -3.56 7.15
C ALA A 52 -3.31 -4.23 7.26
N THR A 53 -4.30 -3.43 7.66
CA THR A 53 -5.72 -3.82 7.68
C THR A 53 -6.37 -3.46 6.36
N VAL A 54 -6.99 -4.44 5.70
CA VAL A 54 -7.82 -4.20 4.52
C VAL A 54 -9.25 -3.85 4.94
N LEU A 55 -9.67 -2.62 4.64
CA LEU A 55 -11.04 -2.14 4.87
C LEU A 55 -11.97 -2.49 3.69
N VAL A 56 -11.45 -2.36 2.47
CA VAL A 56 -12.15 -2.70 1.23
C VAL A 56 -11.22 -3.52 0.33
N PRO A 57 -11.65 -4.70 -0.18
CA PRO A 57 -12.88 -5.39 0.19
C PRO A 57 -12.88 -5.78 1.67
N SER A 58 -14.06 -5.80 2.32
CA SER A 58 -14.11 -6.22 3.72
C SER A 58 -13.91 -7.71 3.83
N LEU A 59 -12.71 -8.08 4.23
CA LEU A 59 -12.35 -9.45 4.56
C LEU A 59 -12.69 -9.74 6.03
N GLY A 60 -12.56 -8.76 6.92
CA GLY A 60 -12.89 -8.87 8.35
C GLY A 60 -13.89 -7.81 8.85
N PRO A 61 -14.13 -7.75 10.18
CA PRO A 61 -15.02 -6.75 10.78
C PRO A 61 -14.46 -5.34 10.59
N THR A 62 -15.32 -4.40 10.18
CA THR A 62 -14.94 -3.00 10.05
C THR A 62 -14.59 -2.41 11.43
N PRO A 63 -13.43 -1.75 11.59
CA PRO A 63 -13.08 -1.12 12.85
C PRO A 63 -13.99 0.08 13.13
N MET A 64 -14.76 -0.01 14.20
CA MET A 64 -15.68 1.04 14.65
C MET A 64 -15.09 1.93 15.74
N ARG A 65 -13.92 1.58 16.29
CA ARG A 65 -13.19 2.37 17.28
C ARG A 65 -11.69 2.28 16.99
N VAL A 66 -10.94 3.30 17.41
CA VAL A 66 -9.48 3.21 17.49
C VAL A 66 -9.13 2.12 18.54
N PRO A 67 -8.27 1.15 18.22
CA PRO A 67 -7.78 0.17 19.20
C PRO A 67 -7.11 0.84 20.42
N ASP A 68 -7.16 0.20 21.58
CA ASP A 68 -6.65 0.77 22.86
C ASP A 68 -5.16 1.17 22.82
N ASN A 69 -4.37 0.53 21.95
CA ASN A 69 -2.94 0.76 21.76
C ASN A 69 -2.62 1.58 20.50
N ALA A 70 -3.61 2.28 19.94
CA ALA A 70 -3.48 3.05 18.72
C ALA A 70 -4.00 4.48 18.90
N TRP A 71 -3.50 5.37 18.05
CA TRP A 71 -3.96 6.76 17.92
C TRP A 71 -4.89 6.95 16.73
N ALA A 72 -4.49 6.42 15.57
CA ALA A 72 -5.21 6.56 14.31
C ALA A 72 -4.73 5.52 13.28
N MET A 73 -5.54 5.27 12.25
CA MET A 73 -5.15 4.45 11.11
C MET A 73 -4.54 5.31 10.01
N LEU A 74 -3.27 5.08 9.66
CA LEU A 74 -2.62 5.66 8.48
C LEU A 74 -3.18 5.03 7.21
N VAL A 75 -3.62 5.85 6.27
CA VAL A 75 -4.07 5.40 4.95
C VAL A 75 -2.88 4.98 4.10
N LEU A 76 -2.86 3.71 3.67
CA LEU A 76 -1.78 3.14 2.88
C LEU A 76 -2.13 3.00 1.41
N ALA A 77 -3.37 2.66 1.08
CA ALA A 77 -3.83 2.60 -0.30
C ALA A 77 -5.32 2.89 -0.42
N VAL A 78 -5.68 3.55 -1.52
CA VAL A 78 -7.08 3.77 -1.93
C VAL A 78 -7.19 3.62 -3.44
N ASP A 79 -8.15 2.82 -3.90
CA ASP A 79 -8.44 2.62 -5.31
C ASP A 79 -9.94 2.83 -5.56
N ILE A 80 -10.23 3.78 -6.44
CA ILE A 80 -11.56 4.08 -6.93
C ILE A 80 -11.56 3.77 -8.41
N LEU A 81 -12.40 2.82 -8.82
CA LEU A 81 -12.47 2.39 -10.20
C LEU A 81 -12.91 3.56 -11.09
N GLY A 82 -12.11 3.83 -12.12
CA GLY A 82 -12.38 4.90 -13.08
C GLY A 82 -13.55 4.59 -14.00
N GLU A 83 -13.89 5.54 -14.87
CA GLU A 83 -15.03 5.46 -15.80
C GLU A 83 -14.81 4.49 -16.99
N VAL A 84 -13.79 3.64 -16.95
CA VAL A 84 -13.50 2.68 -18.04
C VAL A 84 -14.66 1.71 -18.21
N ASP A 85 -15.26 1.28 -17.10
CA ASP A 85 -16.46 0.47 -17.05
C ASP A 85 -17.55 1.25 -16.28
N PRO A 86 -18.64 1.66 -16.94
CA PRO A 86 -19.69 2.46 -16.30
C PRO A 86 -20.43 1.72 -15.19
N ASP A 87 -20.44 0.39 -15.19
CA ASP A 87 -21.13 -0.41 -14.16
C ASP A 87 -20.31 -0.47 -12.86
N THR A 88 -18.99 -0.30 -12.96
CA THR A 88 -18.06 -0.30 -11.83
C THR A 88 -17.46 1.07 -11.51
N ALA A 89 -17.74 2.08 -12.33
CA ALA A 89 -17.26 3.45 -12.13
C ALA A 89 -17.63 4.00 -10.75
N GLY A 90 -16.63 4.54 -10.06
CA GLY A 90 -16.79 5.11 -8.72
C GLY A 90 -16.87 4.07 -7.59
N GLN A 91 -16.83 2.77 -7.89
CA GLN A 91 -16.73 1.74 -6.86
C GLN A 91 -15.35 1.75 -6.22
N VAL A 92 -15.33 1.47 -4.91
CA VAL A 92 -14.10 1.35 -4.13
C VAL A 92 -13.56 -0.06 -4.32
N ALA A 93 -12.43 -0.21 -4.99
CA ALA A 93 -11.78 -1.51 -5.22
C ALA A 93 -10.79 -1.88 -4.11
N LEU A 94 -10.15 -0.87 -3.50
CA LEU A 94 -9.19 -1.07 -2.42
C LEU A 94 -9.27 0.10 -1.44
N PHE A 95 -9.26 -0.23 -0.15
CA PHE A 95 -9.00 0.73 0.90
C PHE A 95 -8.28 0.01 2.03
N ALA A 96 -7.04 0.42 2.32
CA ALA A 96 -6.22 -0.23 3.34
C ALA A 96 -5.43 0.79 4.15
N GLY A 97 -5.15 0.43 5.39
CA GLY A 97 -4.38 1.27 6.31
C GLY A 97 -3.64 0.48 7.38
N SER A 98 -2.79 1.14 8.15
CA SER A 98 -2.12 0.55 9.31
C SER A 98 -2.34 1.39 10.56
N TRP A 99 -2.44 0.74 11.72
CA TRP A 99 -2.61 1.45 12.98
C TRP A 99 -1.30 2.06 13.46
N LEU A 100 -1.32 3.36 13.73
CA LEU A 100 -0.22 4.07 14.37
C LEU A 100 -0.45 4.07 15.89
N ALA A 101 0.57 3.65 16.66
CA ALA A 101 0.50 3.64 18.12
C ALA A 101 0.39 5.06 18.70
N ASP A 102 1.24 5.97 18.21
CA ASP A 102 1.35 7.35 18.68
C ASP A 102 1.15 8.35 17.54
N GLN A 103 0.78 9.58 17.90
CA GLN A 103 0.73 10.69 16.96
C GLN A 103 2.14 11.03 16.43
N PRO A 104 2.41 10.89 15.12
CA PRO A 104 3.68 11.29 14.54
C PRO A 104 3.80 12.82 14.49
N PRO A 105 5.01 13.38 14.47
CA PRO A 105 5.20 14.80 14.24
C PRO A 105 4.85 15.12 12.77
N ALA A 106 3.89 16.02 12.57
CA ALA A 106 3.31 16.27 11.25
C ALA A 106 4.29 16.88 10.24
N ASP A 107 5.39 17.51 10.68
CA ASP A 107 6.44 18.04 9.81
C ASP A 107 7.25 16.93 9.12
N LEU A 108 7.43 15.79 9.81
CA LEU A 108 8.05 14.60 9.21
C LEU A 108 7.05 13.76 8.42
N HIS A 109 5.76 14.06 8.49
CA HIS A 109 4.70 13.23 7.91
C HIS A 109 3.84 14.00 6.91
N ASP A 110 4.35 15.09 6.34
CA ASP A 110 3.61 15.94 5.41
C ASP A 110 3.01 15.13 4.25
N GLY A 111 1.70 15.19 4.08
CA GLY A 111 0.92 14.43 3.11
C GLY A 111 0.31 13.13 3.62
N ASP A 112 0.68 12.66 4.81
CA ASP A 112 0.07 11.48 5.42
C ASP A 112 -1.39 11.80 5.84
N LEU A 113 -2.30 10.88 5.55
CA LEU A 113 -3.70 10.94 5.96
C LEU A 113 -3.96 9.86 6.99
N VAL A 114 -4.64 10.22 8.07
CA VAL A 114 -5.06 9.26 9.10
C VAL A 114 -6.56 9.33 9.36
N ILE A 115 -7.11 8.20 9.79
CA ILE A 115 -8.53 8.01 10.07
C ILE A 115 -8.70 7.60 11.53
N ARG A 116 -9.67 8.21 12.20
CA ARG A 116 -10.00 7.96 13.60
C ARG A 116 -11.47 7.62 13.73
N PRO A 117 -11.83 6.34 13.80
CA PRO A 117 -13.18 5.93 14.21
C PRO A 117 -13.33 6.13 15.73
N LEU A 118 -14.23 7.01 16.13
CA LEU A 118 -14.48 7.43 17.51
C LEU A 118 -15.87 6.96 17.96
N PRO A 119 -16.11 6.84 19.28
CA PRO A 119 -17.47 6.71 19.79
C PRO A 119 -18.35 7.86 19.28
N PRO A 120 -19.61 7.58 18.90
CA PRO A 120 -20.53 8.63 18.51
C PRO A 120 -20.72 9.61 19.67
N GLU A 121 -20.84 10.90 19.36
CA GLU A 121 -21.24 11.89 20.37
C GLU A 121 -22.61 11.49 20.95
N GLN A 122 -22.61 11.04 22.21
CA GLN A 122 -23.81 10.53 22.87
C GLN A 122 -24.73 11.69 23.29
N ASP A 123 -26.00 11.61 22.92
CA ASP A 123 -27.06 12.23 23.71
C ASP A 123 -27.24 11.45 25.02
N LEU A 124 -27.37 12.15 26.15
CA LEU A 124 -27.52 11.53 27.46
C LEU A 124 -28.72 10.55 27.48
N GLY A 125 -28.46 9.24 27.45
CA GLY A 125 -29.46 8.19 27.66
C GLY A 125 -29.60 7.15 26.54
N THR A 126 -28.89 7.27 25.41
CA THR A 126 -28.84 6.20 24.40
C THR A 126 -27.79 5.14 24.78
N PRO A 127 -28.13 3.84 24.68
CA PRO A 127 -27.14 2.77 24.86
C PRO A 127 -26.01 2.90 23.83
N ASP A 128 -24.79 2.55 24.22
CA ASP A 128 -23.61 2.56 23.34
C ASP A 128 -23.82 1.55 22.20
N ASP A 129 -24.01 2.06 20.98
CA ASP A 129 -24.11 1.24 19.79
C ASP A 129 -22.71 1.04 19.20
N ASN A 130 -22.17 -0.15 19.37
CA ASN A 130 -20.85 -0.53 18.86
C ASN A 130 -20.80 -0.63 17.33
N HIS A 131 -21.95 -0.63 16.64
CA HIS A 131 -22.05 -0.65 15.19
C HIS A 131 -22.13 0.75 14.57
N VAL A 132 -22.05 1.80 15.39
CA VAL A 132 -22.08 3.20 14.94
C VAL A 132 -20.83 3.91 15.43
N ALA A 133 -20.20 4.71 14.57
CA ALA A 133 -19.01 5.48 14.90
C ALA A 133 -19.10 6.91 14.35
N ASP A 134 -18.39 7.83 14.98
CA ASP A 134 -18.02 9.09 14.36
C ASP A 134 -16.63 8.92 13.75
N VAL A 135 -16.47 9.16 12.45
CA VAL A 135 -15.16 9.01 11.81
C VAL A 135 -14.58 10.38 11.51
N GLU A 136 -13.39 10.65 12.03
CA GLU A 136 -12.59 11.85 11.76
C GLU A 136 -11.43 11.51 10.82
N VAL A 137 -11.16 12.38 9.85
CA VAL A 137 -10.01 12.26 8.95
C VAL A 137 -9.09 13.48 9.14
N LEU A 138 -7.80 13.19 9.37
CA LEU A 138 -6.76 14.21 9.57
C LEU A 138 -5.71 14.12 8.46
N LEU A 139 -5.25 15.27 7.98
CA LEU A 139 -4.12 15.41 7.05
C LEU A 139 -2.93 16.04 7.78
N ALA A 140 -1.76 15.43 7.71
CA ALA A 140 -0.52 16.11 8.06
C ALA A 140 -0.17 17.12 6.95
N TYR A 141 -0.24 18.40 7.28
CA TYR A 141 0.05 19.48 6.35
C TYR A 141 0.76 20.63 7.06
N ARG A 142 1.92 21.02 6.53
CA ARG A 142 2.74 22.16 7.00
C ARG A 142 3.01 22.10 8.50
N GLY A 143 3.37 20.91 9.00
CA GLY A 143 3.74 20.70 10.40
C GLY A 143 2.57 20.60 11.37
N ARG A 144 1.33 20.43 10.89
CA ARG A 144 0.14 20.23 11.74
C ARG A 144 -0.71 19.09 11.22
N TRP A 145 -1.34 18.35 12.13
CA TRP A 145 -2.46 17.47 11.79
C TRP A 145 -3.74 18.31 11.73
N MET A 146 -4.30 18.45 10.53
CA MET A 146 -5.49 19.26 10.29
C MET A 146 -6.70 18.35 10.06
N PRO A 147 -7.84 18.58 10.74
CA PRO A 147 -9.08 17.88 10.41
C PRO A 147 -9.59 18.33 9.05
N ILE A 148 -9.81 17.38 8.15
CA ILE A 148 -10.32 17.63 6.79
C ILE A 148 -11.74 17.12 6.59
N GLY A 149 -12.26 16.34 7.54
CA GLY A 149 -13.64 15.87 7.53
C GLY A 149 -14.01 15.12 8.79
N ARG A 150 -15.30 15.16 9.14
CA ARG A 150 -15.91 14.35 10.19
C ARG A 150 -17.28 13.86 9.72
N TRP A 151 -17.52 12.57 9.89
CA TRP A 151 -18.78 11.90 9.56
C TRP A 151 -19.36 11.32 10.84
N ALA A 152 -20.49 11.87 11.28
CA ALA A 152 -21.12 11.44 12.51
C ALA A 152 -22.10 10.29 12.27
N GLY A 153 -22.16 9.34 13.20
CA GLY A 153 -23.16 8.28 13.20
C GLY A 153 -23.11 7.31 12.01
N VAL A 154 -21.91 7.02 11.48
CA VAL A 154 -21.73 6.10 10.36
C VAL A 154 -21.69 4.63 10.82
N ASP A 155 -22.19 3.74 9.98
CA ASP A 155 -22.20 2.29 10.23
C ASP A 155 -20.92 1.60 9.72
N GLU A 156 -20.91 0.26 9.73
CA GLU A 156 -19.80 -0.58 9.26
C GLU A 156 -19.43 -0.35 7.77
N ARG A 157 -20.24 0.37 6.99
CA ARG A 157 -19.96 0.73 5.60
C ARG A 157 -19.22 2.05 5.45
N TRP A 158 -18.81 2.67 6.56
CA TRP A 158 -18.03 3.90 6.53
C TRP A 158 -16.81 3.83 5.58
N PRO A 159 -16.07 2.72 5.41
CA PRO A 159 -14.93 2.70 4.50
C PRO A 159 -15.32 3.04 3.06
N TRP A 160 -16.44 2.52 2.56
CA TRP A 160 -16.93 2.82 1.21
C TRP A 160 -17.42 4.26 1.08
N THR A 161 -17.98 4.81 2.16
CA THR A 161 -18.47 6.20 2.17
C THR A 161 -17.31 7.19 2.19
N LEU A 162 -16.24 6.88 2.93
CA LEU A 162 -15.10 7.77 3.11
C LEU A 162 -14.05 7.66 2.00
N ALA A 163 -13.88 6.48 1.37
CA ALA A 163 -12.82 6.26 0.39
C ALA A 163 -12.78 7.32 -0.74
N PRO A 164 -13.90 7.76 -1.35
CA PRO A 164 -13.86 8.80 -2.36
C PRO A 164 -13.31 10.14 -1.84
N ALA A 165 -13.68 10.53 -0.62
CA ALA A 165 -13.19 11.76 -0.01
C ALA A 165 -11.69 11.67 0.31
N VAL A 166 -11.23 10.52 0.82
CA VAL A 166 -9.82 10.26 1.10
C VAL A 166 -9.00 10.24 -0.20
N ALA A 167 -9.46 9.56 -1.24
CA ALA A 167 -8.80 9.55 -2.55
C ALA A 167 -8.68 10.96 -3.15
N ALA A 168 -9.76 11.75 -3.08
CA ALA A 168 -9.73 13.15 -3.54
C ALA A 168 -8.72 14.01 -2.77
N ALA A 169 -8.65 13.84 -1.44
CA ALA A 169 -7.66 14.55 -0.61
C ALA A 169 -6.22 14.15 -0.94
N MET A 170 -5.94 12.85 -1.11
CA MET A 170 -4.62 12.34 -1.52
C MET A 170 -4.20 12.92 -2.86
N ARG A 171 -5.12 12.90 -3.85
CA ARG A 171 -4.86 13.45 -5.18
C ARG A 171 -4.58 14.94 -5.13
N LEU A 172 -5.40 15.72 -4.42
CA LEU A 172 -5.21 17.16 -4.30
C LEU A 172 -3.86 17.50 -3.67
N TYR A 173 -3.45 16.76 -2.64
CA TYR A 173 -2.13 16.94 -2.03
C TYR A 173 -0.99 16.63 -3.00
N ILE A 174 -1.07 15.50 -3.72
CA ILE A 174 -0.08 15.12 -4.74
C ILE A 174 0.03 16.22 -5.80
N ASP A 175 -1.10 16.66 -6.36
CA ASP A 175 -1.13 17.70 -7.41
C ASP A 175 -0.52 19.02 -6.92
N ALA A 176 -0.80 19.41 -5.68
CA ALA A 176 -0.23 20.60 -5.05
C ALA A 176 1.29 20.46 -4.85
N ALA A 177 1.76 19.33 -4.34
CA ALA A 177 3.19 19.06 -4.12
C ALA A 177 3.99 19.07 -5.43
N GLU A 178 3.45 18.45 -6.48
CA GLU A 178 4.08 18.43 -7.81
C GLU A 178 4.09 19.83 -8.46
N THR A 179 3.04 20.63 -8.25
CA THR A 179 2.98 22.00 -8.75
C THR A 179 4.02 22.90 -8.08
N LEU A 180 4.11 22.85 -6.74
CA LEU A 180 5.10 23.62 -5.98
C LEU A 180 6.54 23.24 -6.36
N SER A 181 6.80 21.94 -6.58
CA SER A 181 8.10 21.46 -7.05
C SER A 181 8.46 22.02 -8.43
N ARG A 182 7.51 22.02 -9.39
CA ARG A 182 7.72 22.61 -10.72
C ARG A 182 7.99 24.11 -10.67
N GLU A 183 7.25 24.85 -9.85
CA GLU A 183 7.46 26.29 -9.67
C GLU A 183 8.83 26.60 -9.05
N ALA A 184 9.28 25.80 -8.08
CA ALA A 184 10.61 25.94 -7.47
C ALA A 184 11.73 25.73 -8.49
N VAL A 185 11.57 24.77 -9.41
CA VAL A 185 12.52 24.54 -10.51
C VAL A 185 12.55 25.73 -11.47
N LEU A 186 11.40 26.30 -11.83
CA LEU A 186 11.30 27.42 -12.77
C LEU A 186 11.83 28.74 -12.19
N THR A 187 11.69 28.96 -10.89
CA THR A 187 12.12 30.20 -10.19
C THR A 187 13.61 30.19 -9.80
N SER A 188 14.30 29.08 -10.04
CA SER A 188 15.74 28.94 -9.83
C SER A 188 16.57 29.62 -10.93
N GLU A 189 16.86 30.92 -10.78
CA GLU A 189 17.64 31.68 -11.78
C GLU A 189 19.18 31.54 -11.71
N ARG A 190 19.77 30.58 -10.98
CA ARG A 190 21.25 30.44 -10.92
C ARG A 190 21.77 29.01 -11.06
N PRO A 191 22.64 28.71 -12.04
CA PRO A 191 23.46 27.50 -12.04
C PRO A 191 24.49 27.61 -10.91
N GLY A 192 24.34 26.79 -9.87
CA GLY A 192 25.33 26.66 -8.78
C GLY A 192 24.94 27.30 -7.44
N SER A 193 23.78 27.96 -7.34
CA SER A 193 23.19 28.30 -6.04
C SER A 193 22.03 27.34 -5.80
N SER A 194 22.21 26.29 -5.00
CA SER A 194 21.13 25.32 -4.70
C SER A 194 19.87 26.06 -4.22
N PRO A 195 18.83 26.18 -5.04
CA PRO A 195 17.56 26.83 -4.68
C PRO A 195 16.73 25.97 -3.71
N LEU A 196 17.23 24.77 -3.42
CA LEU A 196 16.50 23.63 -2.87
C LEU A 196 16.36 23.66 -1.35
N ARG A 197 16.87 24.69 -0.66
CA ARG A 197 16.63 24.85 0.79
C ARG A 197 15.17 25.19 1.14
N TRP A 198 14.29 25.40 0.15
CA TRP A 198 12.92 25.89 0.37
C TRP A 198 11.79 24.94 -0.01
N ALA A 199 12.10 23.74 -0.50
CA ALA A 199 11.14 22.62 -0.45
C ALA A 199 11.67 21.63 0.58
N GLY A 200 11.58 21.99 1.87
CA GLY A 200 11.96 21.15 3.00
C GLY A 200 11.16 19.85 2.98
N THR A 201 11.58 18.92 2.14
CA THR A 201 11.06 17.57 2.08
C THR A 201 11.77 16.77 3.15
N VAL A 202 11.02 15.88 3.77
CA VAL A 202 11.55 14.88 4.70
C VAL A 202 12.70 14.09 4.05
N LEU A 203 12.70 13.92 2.72
CA LEU A 203 13.80 13.32 1.96
C LEU A 203 15.09 14.14 2.01
N SER A 204 15.00 15.46 1.92
CA SER A 204 16.16 16.35 2.07
C SER A 204 16.73 16.29 3.48
N ASP A 205 15.86 16.16 4.49
CA ASP A 205 16.27 15.94 5.87
C ASP A 205 16.93 14.58 6.07
N LEU A 206 16.41 13.52 5.42
CA LEU A 206 17.05 12.19 5.41
C LEU A 206 18.44 12.24 4.75
N MET A 207 18.61 12.96 3.64
CA MET A 207 19.92 13.16 3.01
C MET A 207 20.87 13.95 3.93
N SER A 208 20.38 15.02 4.55
CA SER A 208 21.17 15.85 5.46
C SER A 208 21.61 15.11 6.72
N ALA A 209 20.86 14.07 7.12
CA ALA A 209 21.18 13.18 8.24
C ALA A 209 22.00 11.95 7.82
N ASP A 210 22.46 11.86 6.56
CA ASP A 210 23.17 10.72 5.99
C ASP A 210 22.41 9.38 6.11
N LEU A 211 21.07 9.43 6.14
CA LEU A 211 20.20 8.24 6.17
C LEU A 211 19.94 7.67 4.78
N VAL A 212 19.96 8.54 3.76
CA VAL A 212 19.89 8.19 2.34
C VAL A 212 20.92 9.02 1.59
N THR A 213 21.40 8.52 0.45
CA THR A 213 22.43 9.20 -0.34
C THR A 213 21.87 9.67 -1.69
N TYR A 214 22.52 10.66 -2.29
CA TYR A 214 22.24 11.03 -3.67
C TYR A 214 22.49 9.84 -4.61
N GLY A 215 21.57 9.61 -5.54
CA GLY A 215 21.63 8.50 -6.48
C GLY A 215 21.27 7.16 -5.85
N GLU A 216 20.87 7.13 -4.57
CA GLU A 216 20.38 5.92 -3.91
C GLU A 216 19.22 5.34 -4.71
N GLU A 217 19.32 4.04 -4.98
CA GLU A 217 18.30 3.31 -5.72
C GLU A 217 17.27 2.74 -4.74
N LEU A 218 16.00 3.03 -5.05
CA LEU A 218 14.84 2.59 -4.32
C LEU A 218 14.05 1.62 -5.18
N VAL A 219 13.49 0.60 -4.54
CA VAL A 219 12.66 -0.41 -5.17
C VAL A 219 11.28 -0.46 -4.51
N TRP A 220 10.26 -0.69 -5.31
CA TRP A 220 8.95 -1.11 -4.87
C TRP A 220 8.51 -2.34 -5.65
N GLU A 221 8.08 -3.37 -4.93
CA GLU A 221 7.62 -4.65 -5.49
C GLU A 221 6.12 -4.83 -5.24
N ARG A 222 5.42 -5.28 -6.28
CA ARG A 222 3.97 -5.46 -6.31
C ARG A 222 3.61 -6.69 -7.14
N CYS A 223 2.31 -7.02 -7.18
CA CYS A 223 1.77 -8.20 -7.83
C CYS A 223 2.51 -9.46 -7.37
N ALA A 224 2.65 -9.62 -6.04
CA ALA A 224 3.41 -10.69 -5.42
C ALA A 224 4.88 -10.80 -5.89
N GLY A 225 5.49 -9.67 -6.27
CA GLY A 225 6.88 -9.58 -6.73
C GLY A 225 7.06 -9.68 -8.24
N GLU A 226 5.98 -9.90 -9.01
CA GLU A 226 6.04 -9.95 -10.47
C GLU A 226 6.32 -8.57 -11.09
N VAL A 227 5.89 -7.50 -10.42
CA VAL A 227 6.12 -6.13 -10.87
C VAL A 227 7.11 -5.46 -9.92
N ARG A 228 8.26 -5.06 -10.49
CA ARG A 228 9.31 -4.33 -9.77
C ARG A 228 9.50 -2.96 -10.39
N HIS A 229 9.24 -1.93 -9.58
CA HIS A 229 9.51 -0.55 -9.93
C HIS A 229 10.80 -0.08 -9.26
N THR A 230 11.60 0.70 -9.98
CA THR A 230 12.81 1.30 -9.44
C THR A 230 12.80 2.82 -9.63
N ALA A 231 13.33 3.51 -8.63
CA ALA A 231 13.50 4.96 -8.62
C ALA A 231 14.86 5.32 -8.04
N ARG A 232 15.35 6.51 -8.37
CA ARG A 232 16.59 7.07 -7.84
C ARG A 232 16.33 8.39 -7.17
N LEU A 233 16.97 8.60 -6.02
CA LEU A 233 16.90 9.87 -5.32
C LEU A 233 17.82 10.89 -5.98
N ARG A 234 17.27 12.05 -6.33
CA ARG A 234 18.02 13.18 -6.87
C ARG A 234 18.52 14.10 -5.76
N ILE A 235 19.49 14.95 -6.07
CA ILE A 235 20.13 15.87 -5.11
C ILE A 235 19.17 16.92 -4.55
N ASP A 236 18.08 17.16 -5.28
CA ASP A 236 16.97 18.03 -4.93
C ASP A 236 15.90 17.35 -4.07
N GLY A 237 16.11 16.10 -3.67
CA GLY A 237 15.15 15.33 -2.89
C GLY A 237 13.93 14.86 -3.70
N THR A 238 13.99 14.94 -5.04
CA THR A 238 12.96 14.40 -5.93
C THR A 238 13.27 12.97 -6.37
N PHE A 239 12.24 12.27 -6.83
CA PHE A 239 12.31 10.88 -7.30
C PHE A 239 12.41 10.85 -8.81
N LEU A 240 13.47 10.24 -9.35
CA LEU A 240 13.58 9.94 -10.77
C LEU A 240 13.20 8.47 -11.00
N LEU A 241 12.17 8.20 -11.78
CA LEU A 241 11.85 6.82 -12.17
C LEU A 241 12.92 6.23 -13.10
N ALA A 242 13.01 4.91 -13.15
CA ALA A 242 13.98 4.20 -13.98
C ALA A 242 13.83 4.41 -15.49
N ASP A 243 12.66 4.90 -15.95
CA ASP A 243 12.48 5.35 -17.32
C ASP A 243 13.32 6.59 -17.67
N GLY A 244 13.90 7.26 -16.67
CA GLY A 244 14.81 8.38 -16.84
C GLY A 244 14.13 9.71 -17.21
N GLU A 245 12.81 9.72 -17.37
CA GLU A 245 12.06 10.89 -17.86
C GLU A 245 11.11 11.46 -16.81
N ARG A 246 10.55 10.62 -15.94
CA ARG A 246 9.55 11.07 -14.96
C ARG A 246 10.17 11.39 -13.61
N VAL A 247 9.96 12.64 -13.17
CA VAL A 247 10.45 13.18 -11.89
C VAL A 247 9.25 13.53 -11.01
N PHE A 248 9.31 13.14 -9.74
CA PHE A 248 8.25 13.37 -8.76
C PHE A 248 8.78 14.06 -7.50
N ALA A 249 8.00 14.98 -6.97
CA ALA A 249 8.28 15.70 -5.73
C ALA A 249 8.14 14.81 -4.49
N THR A 250 7.27 13.78 -4.54
CA THR A 250 6.98 12.93 -3.38
C THR A 250 7.05 11.43 -3.72
N PRO A 251 7.41 10.58 -2.74
CA PRO A 251 7.37 9.12 -2.92
C PRO A 251 5.96 8.61 -3.27
N SER A 252 4.92 9.23 -2.70
CA SER A 252 3.51 8.85 -2.94
C SER A 252 3.06 9.19 -4.36
N ALA A 253 3.48 10.34 -4.92
CA ALA A 253 3.19 10.68 -6.32
C ALA A 253 3.81 9.66 -7.28
N ALA A 254 5.07 9.28 -7.05
CA ALA A 254 5.75 8.25 -7.84
C ALA A 254 5.03 6.90 -7.76
N ALA A 255 4.65 6.47 -6.55
CA ALA A 255 3.91 5.22 -6.35
C ALA A 255 2.53 5.25 -7.02
N THR A 256 1.83 6.38 -6.94
CA THR A 256 0.49 6.52 -7.54
C THR A 256 0.51 6.47 -9.06
N VAL A 257 1.48 7.16 -9.70
CA VAL A 257 1.59 7.11 -11.16
C VAL A 257 1.96 5.71 -11.68
N LEU A 258 2.79 4.98 -10.93
CA LEU A 258 3.22 3.63 -11.33
C LEU A 258 2.13 2.58 -11.15
N SER A 259 1.31 2.72 -10.11
CA SER A 259 0.25 1.75 -9.80
C SER A 259 -1.11 2.08 -10.43
N GLY A 260 -1.32 3.33 -10.85
CA GLY A 260 -2.62 3.82 -11.31
C GLY A 260 -3.61 4.13 -10.18
N LYS A 261 -3.22 3.98 -8.91
CA LYS A 261 -4.07 4.16 -7.73
C LYS A 261 -3.32 4.79 -6.57
N HIS A 262 -4.01 5.23 -5.52
CA HIS A 262 -3.32 5.91 -4.42
C HIS A 262 -2.55 4.91 -3.56
N HIS A 263 -1.25 5.20 -3.37
CA HIS A 263 -0.37 4.45 -2.48
C HIS A 263 0.46 5.40 -1.63
N HIS A 264 0.60 5.06 -0.35
CA HIS A 264 1.50 5.74 0.57
C HIS A 264 2.95 5.36 0.25
N GLY A 265 3.68 6.28 -0.37
CA GLY A 265 5.01 6.01 -0.91
C GLY A 265 6.05 5.65 0.15
N TRP A 266 5.92 6.18 1.38
CA TRP A 266 6.90 5.92 2.44
C TRP A 266 6.92 4.45 2.88
N SER A 267 5.77 3.77 2.83
CA SER A 267 5.66 2.33 3.12
C SER A 267 5.85 1.45 1.88
N ALA A 268 5.84 2.03 0.68
CA ALA A 268 6.01 1.30 -0.57
C ALA A 268 7.50 1.12 -0.94
N TRP A 269 8.26 2.21 -0.88
CA TRP A 269 9.64 2.26 -1.35
C TRP A 269 10.64 1.76 -0.31
N ARG A 270 11.57 0.92 -0.76
CA ARG A 270 12.66 0.34 0.03
C ARG A 270 14.00 0.65 -0.61
N ARG A 271 15.05 0.78 0.20
CA ARG A 271 16.41 0.90 -0.33
C ARG A 271 16.86 -0.43 -0.93
N THR A 272 17.46 -0.38 -2.11
CA THR A 272 18.09 -1.57 -2.71
C THR A 272 19.32 -2.03 -1.92
N SER A 273 19.98 -1.12 -1.20
CA SER A 273 21.23 -1.39 -0.47
C SER A 273 21.04 -2.23 0.80
N ASP A 274 19.98 -2.01 1.57
CA ASP A 274 19.74 -2.67 2.86
C ASP A 274 18.30 -3.19 3.06
N GLY A 275 17.40 -2.97 2.09
CA GLY A 275 16.01 -3.40 2.14
C GLY A 275 15.10 -2.59 3.08
N ARG A 276 15.61 -1.56 3.77
CA ARG A 276 14.81 -0.75 4.71
C ARG A 276 13.81 0.13 3.97
N PHE A 277 12.61 0.29 4.54
CA PHE A 277 11.60 1.18 3.99
C PHE A 277 11.91 2.64 4.28
N LEU A 278 11.46 3.56 3.42
CA LEU A 278 11.58 4.99 3.71
C LEU A 278 10.84 5.38 5.00
N ALA A 279 9.74 4.69 5.33
CA ALA A 279 9.03 4.87 6.60
C ALA A 279 9.92 4.57 7.83
N ASP A 280 10.77 3.54 7.75
CA ASP A 280 11.71 3.21 8.83
C ASP A 280 12.78 4.30 8.98
N LEU A 281 13.29 4.81 7.85
CA LEU A 281 14.26 5.91 7.85
C LEU A 281 13.67 7.19 8.42
N ARG A 282 12.40 7.45 8.13
CA ARG A 282 11.63 8.57 8.67
C ARG A 282 11.46 8.47 10.19
N ALA A 283 11.20 7.26 10.70
CA ALA A 283 11.19 6.98 12.14
C ALA A 283 12.58 7.15 12.78
N GLU A 284 13.65 6.72 12.10
CA GLU A 284 15.03 6.92 12.58
C GLU A 284 15.40 8.41 12.64
N LEU A 285 15.00 9.19 11.64
CA LEU A 285 15.19 10.63 11.60
C LEU A 285 14.53 11.31 12.81
N ARG A 286 13.28 10.92 13.13
CA ARG A 286 12.58 11.37 14.34
C ARG A 286 13.39 11.05 15.59
N ALA A 287 13.80 9.80 15.77
CA ALA A 287 14.60 9.38 16.93
C ALA A 287 15.97 10.08 17.03
N ARG A 288 16.51 10.61 15.92
CA ARG A 288 17.71 11.47 15.93
C ARG A 288 17.40 12.92 16.32
N ARG A 289 16.21 13.45 15.99
CA ARG A 289 15.78 14.80 16.37
C ARG A 289 15.38 14.91 17.84
N ASP A 290 14.87 13.82 18.41
CA ASP A 290 14.41 13.77 19.81
C ASP A 290 15.56 13.55 20.82
N ARG A 291 16.80 13.35 20.35
CA ARG A 291 18.01 13.19 21.17
C ARG A 291 18.80 14.48 21.30
#